data_AF-A0A496QKT6-F1
#
_entry.id   AF-A0A496QKT6-F1
#
_cell.length_a   1.000
_cell.length_b   1.000
_cell.length_c   1.000
_cell.angle_alpha   90.00
_cell.angle_beta   90.00
_cell.angle_gamma   90.00
#
_symmetry.space_group_name_H-M   'P 1'
#
loop_
_entity.id
_entity.type
_entity.pdbx_description
1 polymer ?
#
loop_
_entity_poly.entity_id
_entity_poly.type
_entity_poly.pdbx_seq_one_letter_code
_entity_poly.pdbx_strand_id
1 'polypeptide(L)'
;MGVFRTRYLKRILDLFVVIPRLAAILPIMGIVAMLVRLKIGSPMLFRQVRPGIHGKPFTIYKFRTMTDAMDAKGNLLPDGQRLTPLGGFLRSTSLDE
;
A
#
# COMPACT_ATOMS: atom_id res chain seq x y z
N MET A 1 8.92 11.83 -35.66
CA MET A 1 7.67 12.51 -35.24
C MET A 1 6.56 11.54 -34.79
N GLY A 2 6.87 10.32 -34.31
CA GLY A 2 5.86 9.30 -33.94
C GLY A 2 5.75 8.94 -32.44
N VAL A 3 6.73 9.35 -31.62
CA VAL A 3 6.82 8.95 -30.20
C VAL A 3 6.01 9.85 -29.26
N PHE A 4 5.77 11.11 -29.65
CA PHE A 4 4.99 12.05 -28.83
C PHE A 4 3.50 11.69 -28.83
N ARG A 5 2.93 11.37 -30.01
CA ARG A 5 1.51 11.01 -30.14
C ARG A 5 1.15 9.75 -29.33
N THR A 6 2.04 8.76 -29.30
CA THR A 6 1.84 7.54 -28.50
C THR A 6 1.91 7.82 -27.00
N ARG A 7 2.76 8.75 -26.54
CA ARG A 7 2.84 9.12 -25.12
C ARG A 7 1.59 9.86 -24.62
N TYR A 8 1.07 10.83 -25.40
CA TYR A 8 -0.16 11.54 -25.04
C TYR A 8 -1.37 10.61 -25.04
N LEU A 9 -1.52 9.77 -26.07
CA LEU A 9 -2.61 8.81 -26.15
C LEU A 9 -2.55 7.78 -25.03
N LYS A 10 -1.35 7.27 -24.70
CA LYS A 10 -1.14 6.38 -23.55
C LYS A 10 -1.55 7.05 -22.24
N ARG A 11 -1.19 8.33 -22.04
CA ARG A 11 -1.55 9.06 -20.82
C ARG A 11 -3.06 9.25 -20.68
N ILE A 12 -3.76 9.55 -21.77
CA ILE A 12 -5.22 9.69 -21.77
C ILE A 12 -5.88 8.34 -21.46
N LEU A 13 -5.41 7.26 -22.08
CA LEU A 13 -5.89 5.90 -21.79
C LEU A 13 -5.65 5.52 -20.33
N ASP A 14 -4.44 5.77 -19.81
CA ASP A 14 -4.09 5.49 -18.41
C ASP A 14 -5.04 6.24 -17.46
N LEU A 15 -5.29 7.55 -17.69
CA LEU A 15 -6.20 8.34 -16.85
C LEU A 15 -7.64 7.86 -16.95
N PHE A 16 -8.11 7.51 -18.15
CA PHE A 16 -9.47 7.02 -18.38
C PHE A 16 -9.74 5.70 -17.64
N VAL A 17 -8.73 4.84 -17.51
CA VAL A 17 -8.85 3.59 -16.74
C VAL A 17 -8.66 3.82 -15.24
N VAL A 18 -7.69 4.67 -14.85
CA VAL A 18 -7.32 4.86 -13.43
C VAL A 18 -8.39 5.62 -12.65
N ILE A 19 -8.99 6.68 -13.22
CA ILE A 19 -9.99 7.51 -12.51
C ILE A 19 -11.21 6.70 -12.05
N PRO A 20 -11.95 5.98 -12.92
CA PRO A 20 -13.11 5.20 -12.50
C PRO A 20 -12.72 4.04 -11.58
N ARG A 21 -11.57 3.40 -11.82
CA ARG A 21 -11.06 2.34 -10.93
C ARG A 21 -10.76 2.89 -9.53
N LEU A 22 -10.16 4.08 -9.44
CA LEU A 22 -9.87 4.75 -8.18
C LEU A 22 -11.17 5.10 -7.44
N ALA A 23 -12.18 5.61 -8.14
CA ALA A 23 -13.49 5.89 -7.57
C ALA A 23 -14.16 4.61 -7.02
N ALA A 24 -14.06 3.49 -7.73
CA ALA A 24 -14.60 2.21 -7.30
C ALA A 24 -13.86 1.60 -6.09
N ILE A 25 -12.54 1.75 -6.01
CA ILE A 25 -11.73 1.16 -4.93
C ILE A 25 -11.62 2.04 -3.68
N LEU A 26 -11.85 3.36 -3.81
CA LEU A 26 -11.88 4.33 -2.70
C LEU A 26 -12.69 3.88 -1.48
N PRO A 27 -13.96 3.40 -1.61
CA PRO A 27 -14.71 2.93 -0.44
C PRO A 27 -14.05 1.72 0.23
N ILE A 28 -13.47 0.79 -0.55
CA ILE A 28 -12.76 -0.38 -0.03
C ILE A 28 -11.52 0.06 0.73
N MET A 29 -10.72 0.98 0.16
CA MET A 29 -9.55 1.55 0.84
C MET A 29 -9.93 2.27 2.14
N GLY A 30 -11.07 2.96 2.17
CA GLY A 30 -11.58 3.61 3.38
C GLY A 30 -11.92 2.61 4.49
N ILE A 31 -12.57 1.50 4.14
CA ILE A 31 -12.87 0.40 5.08
C ILE A 31 -11.58 -0.24 5.59
N VAL A 32 -10.63 -0.55 4.69
CA VAL A 32 -9.31 -1.11 5.06
C VAL A 32 -8.58 -0.16 6.01
N ALA A 33 -8.55 1.14 5.70
CA ALA A 33 -7.93 2.16 6.54
C ALA A 33 -8.52 2.18 7.97
N MET A 34 -9.85 2.11 8.09
CA MET A 34 -10.54 2.03 9.38
C MET A 34 -10.18 0.74 10.13
N LEU A 35 -10.22 -0.41 9.46
CA LEU A 35 -9.87 -1.70 10.06
C LEU A 35 -8.42 -1.74 10.55
N VAL A 36 -7.48 -1.24 9.74
CA VAL A 36 -6.06 -1.16 10.12
C VAL A 36 -5.89 -0.25 11.34
N ARG A 37 -6.56 0.90 11.39
CA ARG A 37 -6.49 1.78 12.56
C ARG A 37 -7.05 1.14 13.83
N LEU A 38 -8.14 0.40 13.72
CA LEU A 38 -8.78 -0.24 14.88
C LEU A 38 -8.01 -1.47 15.36
N LYS A 39 -7.41 -2.26 14.46
CA LYS A 39 -6.79 -3.55 14.79
C LYS A 39 -5.28 -3.49 14.98
N ILE A 40 -4.58 -2.59 14.26
CA ILE A 40 -3.11 -2.50 14.27
C ILE A 40 -2.67 -1.18 14.90
N GLY A 41 -3.40 -0.09 14.66
CA GLY A 41 -3.18 1.20 15.29
C GLY A 41 -2.77 2.31 14.31
N SER A 42 -2.16 3.36 14.86
CA SER A 42 -1.67 4.52 14.12
C SER A 42 -0.15 4.45 14.00
N PRO A 43 0.46 4.78 12.84
CA PRO A 43 -0.15 5.19 11.57
C PRO A 43 -0.73 4.01 10.76
N MET A 44 -1.78 4.28 9.97
CA MET A 44 -2.39 3.28 9.08
C MET A 44 -1.52 2.92 7.88
N LEU A 45 -0.68 3.86 7.43
CA LEU A 45 0.18 3.71 6.26
C LEU A 45 1.63 3.51 6.66
N PHE A 46 2.26 2.54 6.01
CA PHE A 46 3.68 2.28 6.06
C PHE A 46 4.35 2.80 4.78
N ARG A 47 5.56 3.37 4.92
CA ARG A 47 6.34 3.92 3.81
C ARG A 47 7.56 3.03 3.59
N GLN A 48 7.76 2.56 2.37
CA GLN A 48 8.94 1.79 2.00
C GLN A 48 9.64 2.45 0.80
N VAL A 49 10.96 2.64 0.88
CA VAL A 49 11.75 3.12 -0.25
C VAL A 49 12.15 1.93 -1.12
N ARG A 50 11.91 2.02 -2.43
CA ARG A 50 12.30 1.02 -3.42
C ARG A 50 13.09 1.68 -4.55
N PRO A 51 14.05 0.97 -5.17
CA PRO A 51 14.69 1.44 -6.39
C PRO A 51 13.67 1.46 -7.53
N GLY A 52 13.53 2.61 -8.19
CA GLY A 52 12.62 2.81 -9.32
C GLY A 52 13.34 2.80 -10.67
N ILE A 53 12.69 3.39 -11.67
CA ILE A 53 13.21 3.45 -13.04
C ILE A 53 14.54 4.21 -13.06
N HIS A 54 15.55 3.62 -13.70
CA HIS A 54 16.94 4.13 -13.73
C HIS A 54 17.58 4.29 -12.35
N GLY A 55 17.19 3.47 -11.36
CA GLY A 55 17.76 3.51 -10.01
C GLY A 55 17.32 4.72 -9.19
N LYS A 56 16.41 5.55 -9.69
CA LYS A 56 15.85 6.65 -8.91
C LYS A 56 14.95 6.08 -7.82
N PRO A 57 15.25 6.29 -6.52
CA PRO A 57 14.43 5.76 -5.45
C PRO A 57 13.04 6.39 -5.47
N PHE A 58 12.02 5.59 -5.17
CA PHE A 58 10.66 6.08 -4.94
C PHE A 58 10.10 5.48 -3.66
N THR A 59 9.21 6.22 -3.01
CA THR A 59 8.54 5.79 -1.79
C THR A 59 7.20 5.17 -2.15
N ILE A 60 7.04 3.89 -1.86
CA ILE A 60 5.73 3.22 -1.91
C ILE A 60 5.02 3.40 -0.57
N TYR A 61 3.74 3.71 -0.64
CA TYR A 61 2.83 3.79 0.51
C TYR A 61 1.97 2.53 0.49
N LYS A 62 1.89 1.86 1.64
CA LYS A 62 1.10 0.65 1.82
C LYS A 62 0.31 0.71 3.11
N PHE A 63 -0.79 -0.03 3.22
CA PHE A 63 -1.42 -0.23 4.51
C PHE A 63 -0.54 -1.06 5.44
N ARG A 64 -0.56 -0.68 6.70
CA ARG A 64 0.21 -1.34 7.73
C ARG A 64 -0.40 -2.71 8.03
N THR A 65 0.41 -3.77 7.97
CA THR A 65 -0.03 -5.16 8.16
C THR A 65 0.52 -5.82 9.43
N MET A 66 1.47 -5.18 10.11
CA MET A 66 2.16 -5.72 11.30
C MET A 66 2.07 -4.75 12.49
N THR A 67 1.95 -5.29 13.70
CA THR A 67 1.90 -4.51 14.96
C THR A 67 3.31 -4.05 15.41
N ASP A 68 3.37 -3.13 16.37
CA ASP A 68 4.61 -2.75 17.08
C ASP A 68 4.79 -3.54 18.38
N ALA A 69 4.26 -4.77 18.46
CA ALA A 69 4.38 -5.56 19.67
C ALA A 69 5.86 -5.80 20.03
N MET A 70 6.19 -5.50 21.29
CA MET A 70 7.53 -5.65 21.86
C MET A 70 7.53 -6.70 22.97
N ASP A 71 8.68 -7.30 23.21
CA ASP A 71 8.89 -8.16 24.38
C ASP A 71 9.03 -7.32 25.67
N ALA A 72 9.14 -8.00 26.82
CA ALA A 72 9.34 -7.36 28.11
C ALA A 72 10.66 -6.58 28.23
N LYS A 73 11.60 -6.76 27.29
CA LYS A 73 12.90 -6.07 27.22
C LYS A 73 12.88 -4.89 26.25
N GLY A 74 11.75 -4.60 25.61
CA GLY A 74 11.59 -3.52 24.64
C GLY A 74 12.07 -3.85 23.23
N ASN A 75 12.38 -5.11 22.92
CA ASN A 75 12.72 -5.52 21.55
C ASN A 75 11.47 -5.83 20.76
N LEU A 76 11.44 -5.50 19.47
CA LEU A 76 10.36 -5.90 18.58
C LEU A 76 10.24 -7.42 18.53
N LEU A 77 9.01 -7.93 18.66
CA LEU A 77 8.74 -9.35 18.53
C LEU A 77 9.08 -9.85 17.10
N PRO A 78 9.29 -11.17 16.92
CA PRO A 78 9.45 -11.76 15.61
C PRO A 78 8.23 -11.51 14.71
N ASP A 79 8.45 -11.46 13.41
CA ASP A 79 7.44 -11.18 12.39
C ASP A 79 6.18 -12.05 12.51
N GLY A 80 6.34 -13.34 12.80
CA GLY A 80 5.22 -14.28 12.97
C GLY A 80 4.29 -13.95 14.14
N GLN A 81 4.77 -13.24 15.16
CA GLN A 81 3.97 -12.79 16.30
C GLN A 81 3.37 -11.39 16.10
N ARG A 82 3.90 -10.64 15.12
CA ARG A 82 3.45 -9.27 14.79
C ARG A 82 2.46 -9.23 13.64
N LEU A 83 2.39 -10.30 12.84
CA LEU A 83 1.43 -10.42 11.74
C LEU A 83 0.04 -10.79 12.29
N THR A 84 -0.93 -9.90 12.08
CA THR A 84 -2.33 -10.16 12.47
C THR A 84 -3.06 -10.95 11.37
N PRO A 85 -4.17 -11.64 11.67
CA PRO A 85 -5.01 -12.28 10.65
C PRO A 85 -5.48 -11.29 9.56
N LEU A 86 -5.82 -10.06 9.97
CA LEU A 86 -6.13 -8.95 9.05
C LEU A 86 -4.92 -8.62 8.16
N GLY A 87 -3.73 -8.49 8.75
CA GLY A 87 -2.50 -8.23 8.01
C GLY A 87 -2.16 -9.32 7.00
N GLY A 88 -2.36 -10.59 7.38
CA GLY A 88 -2.20 -11.73 6.48
C GLY A 88 -3.19 -11.69 5.31
N PHE A 89 -4.46 -11.40 5.57
CA PHE A 89 -5.49 -11.24 4.54
C PHE A 89 -5.19 -10.08 3.57
N LEU A 90 -4.75 -8.93 4.08
CA LEU A 90 -4.40 -7.78 3.24
C LEU A 90 -3.24 -8.11 2.29
N ARG A 91 -2.22 -8.83 2.79
CA ARG A 91 -1.08 -9.28 1.96
C ARG A 91 -1.47 -10.31 0.91
N SER A 92 -2.33 -11.27 1.25
CA SER A 92 -2.74 -12.31 0.28
C SER A 92 -3.63 -11.77 -0.83
N THR A 93 -4.36 -10.69 -0.55
CA THR A 93 -5.24 -10.01 -1.53
C THR A 93 -4.58 -8.81 -2.22
N SER A 94 -3.35 -8.47 -1.82
CA SER A 94 -2.63 -7.24 -2.25
C SER A 94 -3.41 -5.95 -1.97
N LEU A 95 -4.36 -5.97 -1.03
CA LEU A 95 -5.13 -4.79 -0.63
C LEU A 95 -4.31 -3.84 0.25
N ASP A 96 -3.12 -4.26 0.69
CA ASP A 96 -2.18 -3.35 1.34
C ASP A 96 -1.43 -2.44 0.37
N GLU A 97 -1.51 -2.66 -0.94
CA GLU A 97 -0.86 -1.83 -1.99
C GLU A 97 -1.87 -0.99 -2.79
#